data_AF-X1NZN7-F1
#
_entry.id   AF-X1NZN7-F1
#
_cell.length_a   1.000
_cell.length_b   1.000
_cell.length_c   1.000
_cell.angle_alpha   90.00
_cell.angle_beta   90.00
_cell.angle_gamma   90.00
#
_symmetry.space_group_name_H-M   'P 1'
#
loop_
_entity.id
_entity.type
_entity.pdbx_description
1 polymer ?
#
loop_
_entity_poly.entity_id
_entity_poly.type
_entity_poly.pdbx_seq_one_letter_code
_entity_poly.pdbx_strand_id
1 'polypeptide(L)'
;CIVNENDVVAVDEIQEAKFGDNDNLSAMVANLIDADLLLILTDTAGLYTADPHRHSDARLIPQVERIDSEIEQLATDTAGTLSIGGMITKIEAAKLRQVGQGDVSVHNISD
;
A
#
# COMPACT_ATOMS: atom_id res chain seq x y z
N CYS A 1 0.20 18.38 -8.85
CA CYS A 1 1.43 18.72 -8.11
C CYS A 1 2.32 17.49 -8.11
N ILE A 2 3.63 17.64 -7.96
CA ILE A 2 4.53 16.50 -7.70
C ILE A 2 4.90 16.64 -6.23
N VAL A 3 4.53 15.64 -5.43
CA VAL A 3 4.77 15.60 -3.98
C VAL A 3 5.67 14.40 -3.72
N ASN A 4 6.69 14.60 -2.90
CA ASN A 4 7.58 13.56 -2.43
C ASN A 4 7.96 13.89 -0.99
N GLU A 5 8.45 12.89 -0.27
CA GLU A 5 9.09 13.11 1.01
C GLU A 5 10.32 14.03 0.89
N ASN A 6 10.60 14.79 1.95
CA ASN A 6 11.75 15.68 2.01
C ASN A 6 12.97 14.96 2.62
N ASP A 7 13.69 14.24 1.76
CA ASP A 7 14.84 13.38 2.09
C ASP A 7 16.06 14.09 2.72
N VAL A 8 16.08 15.43 2.82
CA VAL A 8 17.25 16.21 3.25
C VAL A 8 17.29 16.49 4.76
N VAL A 9 16.16 16.37 5.47
CA VAL A 9 16.06 16.74 6.90
C VAL A 9 15.77 15.53 7.81
N ALA A 10 15.43 14.37 7.26
CA ALA A 10 15.24 13.13 8.01
C ALA A 10 16.60 12.46 8.30
N VAL A 11 17.30 12.94 9.34
CA VAL A 11 18.67 12.50 9.68
C VAL A 11 18.70 11.14 10.42
N ASP A 12 17.55 10.57 10.80
CA ASP A 12 17.48 9.40 11.69
C ASP A 12 16.81 8.14 11.10
N GLU A 13 16.43 8.14 9.81
CA GLU A 13 15.73 7.00 9.20
C GLU A 13 16.66 6.17 8.30
N ILE A 14 17.01 5.00 8.83
CA ILE A 14 17.72 3.92 8.13
C ILE A 14 17.00 3.67 6.80
N GLN A 15 17.75 3.54 5.69
CA GLN A 15 17.27 3.37 4.31
C GLN A 15 16.14 2.33 4.11
N GLU A 16 16.00 1.40 5.04
CA GLU A 16 14.98 0.36 5.06
C GLU A 16 13.57 0.87 5.45
N ALA A 17 13.44 1.94 6.23
CA ALA A 17 12.14 2.50 6.65
C ALA A 17 11.47 3.38 5.56
N LYS A 18 12.24 3.86 4.58
CA LYS A 18 11.82 4.89 3.62
C LYS A 18 10.83 4.42 2.54
N PHE A 19 10.75 3.12 2.30
CA PHE A 19 9.99 2.57 1.16
C PHE A 19 8.47 2.48 1.38
N GLY A 20 7.99 2.82 2.58
CA GLY A 20 6.57 2.79 2.95
C GLY A 20 5.89 4.15 3.12
N ASP A 21 6.66 5.21 3.37
CA ASP A 21 6.09 6.50 3.80
C ASP A 21 5.38 7.24 2.67
N ASN A 22 5.79 7.04 1.42
CA ASN A 22 5.12 7.64 0.28
C ASN A 22 3.68 7.10 0.08
N ASP A 23 3.39 5.85 0.48
CA ASP A 23 2.02 5.31 0.44
C ASP A 23 1.13 6.13 1.40
N ASN A 24 1.57 6.31 2.65
CA ASN A 24 0.86 7.10 3.66
C ASN A 24 0.78 8.59 3.29
N LEU A 25 1.86 9.18 2.77
CA LEU A 25 1.90 10.55 2.28
C LEU A 25 0.89 10.76 1.16
N SER A 26 0.82 9.83 0.20
CA SER A 26 -0.14 9.89 -0.90
C SER A 26 -1.60 9.85 -0.41
N ALA A 27 -1.91 9.03 0.59
CA ALA A 27 -3.23 8.97 1.22
C ALA A 27 -3.59 10.28 1.96
N MET A 28 -2.64 10.86 2.68
CA MET A 28 -2.84 12.16 3.34
C MET A 28 -3.07 13.28 2.33
N VAL A 29 -2.31 13.32 1.24
CA VAL A 29 -2.48 14.29 0.15
C VAL A 29 -3.83 14.09 -0.53
N ALA A 30 -4.23 12.85 -0.82
CA ALA A 30 -5.50 12.52 -1.43
C ALA A 30 -6.69 12.96 -0.56
N ASN A 31 -6.61 12.75 0.76
CA ASN A 31 -7.59 13.26 1.71
C ASN A 31 -7.60 14.80 1.74
N LEU A 32 -6.43 15.45 1.72
CA LEU A 32 -6.33 16.92 1.79
C LEU A 32 -6.98 17.62 0.59
N ILE A 33 -6.96 16.98 -0.58
CA ILE A 33 -7.54 17.52 -1.82
C ILE A 33 -8.91 16.92 -2.16
N ASP A 34 -9.49 16.09 -1.27
CA ASP A 34 -10.73 15.35 -1.50
C ASP A 34 -10.72 14.56 -2.83
N ALA A 35 -9.61 13.87 -3.14
CA ALA A 35 -9.46 13.13 -4.39
C ALA A 35 -10.40 11.92 -4.46
N ASP A 36 -11.17 11.75 -5.54
CA ASP A 36 -12.10 10.62 -5.70
C ASP A 36 -11.41 9.24 -5.66
N LEU A 37 -10.16 9.16 -6.14
CA LEU A 37 -9.39 7.92 -6.25
C LEU A 37 -7.92 8.15 -5.92
N LEU A 38 -7.34 7.26 -5.11
CA LEU A 38 -5.89 7.10 -4.96
C LEU A 38 -5.43 5.84 -5.71
N LEU A 39 -4.54 6.03 -6.68
CA LEU A 39 -3.92 4.94 -7.43
C LEU A 39 -2.48 4.73 -6.94
N ILE A 40 -2.19 3.55 -6.40
CA ILE A 40 -0.85 3.14 -6.00
C ILE A 40 -0.30 2.18 -7.06
N LEU A 41 0.81 2.57 -7.70
CA LEU A 41 1.50 1.73 -8.68
C LEU A 41 2.63 0.98 -8.00
N THR A 42 2.66 -0.35 -8.17
CA THR A 42 3.61 -1.27 -7.51
C THR A 42 4.12 -2.29 -8.52
N ASP A 43 5.17 -3.02 -8.19
CA ASP A 43 5.65 -4.20 -8.92
C ASP A 43 4.83 -5.47 -8.61
N THR A 44 3.94 -5.42 -7.62
CA THR A 44 3.00 -6.49 -7.27
C THR A 44 1.67 -6.31 -8.01
N ALA A 45 0.95 -7.40 -8.31
CA ALA A 45 -0.35 -7.31 -8.97
C ALA A 45 -1.49 -6.86 -8.02
N GLY A 46 -1.24 -6.78 -6.71
CA GLY A 46 -2.23 -6.44 -5.69
C GLY A 46 -2.20 -7.41 -4.52
N LEU A 47 -3.27 -7.40 -3.70
CA LEU A 47 -3.38 -8.25 -2.51
C LEU A 47 -3.75 -9.68 -2.91
N TYR A 48 -3.08 -10.67 -2.31
CA TYR A 48 -3.36 -12.09 -2.52
C TYR A 48 -3.97 -12.75 -1.28
N THR A 49 -4.67 -13.87 -1.49
CA THR A 49 -5.21 -14.71 -0.40
C THR A 49 -4.13 -15.45 0.39
N ALA A 50 -2.90 -15.55 -0.14
CA ALA A 50 -1.71 -16.13 0.48
C ALA A 50 -0.47 -15.70 -0.33
N ASP A 51 0.74 -15.86 0.21
CA ASP A 51 1.98 -15.58 -0.54
C ASP A 51 2.06 -16.44 -1.83
N PRO A 52 1.98 -15.84 -3.03
CA PRO A 52 1.99 -16.58 -4.29
C PRO A 52 3.32 -17.29 -4.58
N HIS A 53 4.41 -16.91 -3.91
CA HIS A 53 5.69 -17.61 -4.03
C HIS A 53 5.73 -18.91 -3.24
N ARG A 54 4.86 -19.06 -2.22
CA ARG A 54 4.81 -20.22 -1.32
C ARG A 54 3.58 -21.09 -1.55
N HIS A 55 2.50 -20.49 -2.03
CA HIS A 55 1.21 -21.12 -2.25
C HIS A 55 0.80 -20.99 -3.71
N SER A 56 0.82 -22.11 -4.44
CA SER A 56 0.43 -22.14 -5.86
C SER A 56 -1.08 -21.95 -6.07
N ASP A 57 -1.87 -22.08 -5.01
CA ASP A 57 -3.31 -21.82 -4.99
C ASP A 57 -3.67 -20.40 -4.55
N ALA A 58 -2.68 -19.54 -4.27
CA ALA A 58 -2.89 -18.13 -3.96
C ALA A 58 -3.62 -17.41 -5.11
N ARG A 59 -4.65 -16.63 -4.76
CA ARG A 59 -5.46 -15.90 -5.72
C ARG A 59 -5.38 -14.40 -5.46
N LEU A 60 -5.36 -13.62 -6.52
CA LEU A 60 -5.49 -12.17 -6.43
C LEU A 60 -6.89 -11.81 -5.91
N ILE A 61 -6.95 -10.89 -4.96
CA ILE A 61 -8.19 -10.33 -4.42
C ILE A 61 -8.53 -9.09 -5.25
N PRO A 62 -9.56 -9.14 -6.12
CA PRO A 62 -9.84 -8.06 -7.06
C PRO A 62 -10.45 -6.82 -6.38
N GLN A 63 -11.10 -6.99 -5.23
CA GLN A 63 -11.75 -5.91 -4.50
C GLN A 63 -11.80 -6.22 -3.01
N VAL A 64 -11.51 -5.22 -2.19
CA VAL A 64 -11.67 -5.26 -0.74
C VAL A 64 -12.65 -4.14 -0.37
N GLU A 65 -13.85 -4.51 0.09
CA GLU A 65 -14.87 -3.53 0.49
C GLU A 65 -14.55 -2.87 1.83
N ARG A 66 -13.91 -3.61 2.74
CA ARG A 66 -13.57 -3.15 4.08
C ARG A 66 -12.26 -3.77 4.53
N ILE A 67 -11.37 -2.93 5.03
CA ILE A 67 -10.12 -3.38 5.63
C ILE A 67 -10.38 -3.73 7.08
N ASP A 68 -10.33 -5.02 7.39
CA ASP A 68 -10.41 -5.55 8.75
C ASP A 68 -9.16 -6.36 9.12
N SER A 69 -9.19 -6.96 10.31
CA SER A 69 -8.07 -7.72 10.84
C SER A 69 -7.66 -8.89 9.95
N GLU A 70 -8.57 -9.48 9.17
CA GLU A 70 -8.25 -10.56 8.24
C GLU A 70 -7.46 -10.02 7.05
N ILE A 71 -7.88 -8.89 6.47
CA ILE A 71 -7.15 -8.22 5.38
C ILE A 71 -5.75 -7.77 5.83
N GLU A 72 -5.62 -7.23 7.04
CA GLU A 72 -4.31 -6.86 7.60
C GLU A 72 -3.40 -8.07 7.79
N GLN A 73 -3.98 -9.19 8.22
CA GLN A 73 -3.24 -10.42 8.39
C GLN A 73 -2.78 -10.99 7.04
N LEU A 74 -3.64 -10.97 6.01
CA LEU A 74 -3.27 -11.35 4.65
C LEU A 74 -2.12 -10.49 4.10
N ALA A 75 -2.15 -9.18 4.34
CA ALA A 75 -1.08 -8.27 3.92
C ALA A 75 0.24 -8.55 4.62
N THR A 76 0.18 -9.03 5.87
CA THR A 76 1.35 -9.44 6.65
C THR A 76 1.89 -10.79 6.15
N ASP A 77 1.02 -11.75 5.90
CA ASP A 77 1.40 -13.11 5.49
C ASP A 77 1.88 -13.18 4.03
N THR A 78 1.49 -12.21 3.21
CA THR A 78 1.97 -12.03 1.83
C THR A 78 3.25 -11.19 1.75
N ALA A 79 3.74 -10.63 2.86
CA ALA A 79 4.98 -9.88 2.87
C ALA A 79 6.17 -10.84 2.61
N GLY A 80 6.73 -10.78 1.40
CA GLY A 80 7.95 -11.51 1.07
C GLY A 80 9.11 -11.09 1.98
N THR A 81 10.02 -12.02 2.29
CA THR A 81 11.14 -11.88 3.25
C THR A 81 12.12 -10.72 2.96
N LEU A 82 11.99 -10.05 1.82
CA LEU A 82 12.84 -8.95 1.35
C LEU A 82 12.10 -7.62 1.12
N SER A 83 10.78 -7.56 1.32
CA SER A 83 10.01 -6.35 1.05
C SER A 83 9.73 -5.57 2.34
N ILE A 84 10.55 -4.55 2.59
CA ILE A 84 10.33 -3.59 3.68
C ILE A 84 9.49 -2.46 3.09
N GLY A 85 8.25 -2.27 3.58
CA GLY A 85 7.27 -1.32 3.00
C GLY A 85 6.35 -1.90 1.91
N GLY A 86 6.13 -3.22 1.88
CA GLY A 86 5.39 -3.93 0.84
C GLY A 86 3.87 -3.71 0.81
N MET A 87 3.09 -4.79 0.96
CA MET A 87 1.63 -4.72 0.92
C MET A 87 1.03 -4.06 2.17
N ILE A 88 1.71 -4.17 3.32
CA ILE A 88 1.26 -3.63 4.61
C ILE A 88 1.03 -2.12 4.53
N THR A 89 1.99 -1.36 3.99
CA THR A 89 1.89 0.11 3.91
C THR A 89 0.82 0.58 2.94
N LYS A 90 0.52 -0.22 1.91
CA LYS A 90 -0.58 0.04 0.95
C LYS A 90 -1.93 -0.14 1.61
N ILE A 91 -2.06 -1.16 2.47
CA ILE A 91 -3.25 -1.36 3.29
C ILE A 91 -3.39 -0.22 4.32
N GLU A 92 -2.30 0.20 4.98
CA GLU A 92 -2.33 1.34 5.89
C GLU A 92 -2.78 2.63 5.20
N ALA A 93 -2.21 2.94 4.03
CA ALA A 93 -2.61 4.06 3.20
C ALA A 93 -4.08 3.98 2.80
N ALA A 94 -4.56 2.79 2.42
CA ALA A 94 -5.97 2.57 2.10
C ALA A 94 -6.89 2.81 3.31
N LYS A 95 -6.48 2.40 4.52
CA LYS A 95 -7.22 2.71 5.76
C LYS A 95 -7.25 4.21 6.03
N LEU A 96 -6.13 4.91 5.85
CA LEU A 96 -6.06 6.36 6.04
C LEU A 96 -6.99 7.10 5.05
N ARG A 97 -7.06 6.66 3.79
CA ARG A 97 -7.98 7.24 2.79
C ARG A 97 -9.44 6.93 3.10
N GLN A 98 -9.76 5.73 3.57
CA GLN A 98 -11.14 5.28 3.77
C GLN A 98 -11.91 6.11 4.81
N VAL A 99 -11.22 6.87 5.65
CA VAL A 99 -11.82 7.86 6.57
C VAL A 99 -12.51 9.03 5.81
N GLY A 100 -12.30 9.17 4.49
CA GLY A 100 -12.79 10.30 3.68
C GLY A 100 -13.55 9.95 2.37
N GLN A 101 -14.26 8.83 2.27
CA GLN A 101 -15.17 8.46 1.15
C GLN A 101 -14.56 8.19 -0.27
N GLY A 102 -13.24 8.17 -0.47
CA GLY A 102 -12.67 7.84 -1.78
C GLY A 102 -12.09 6.44 -1.86
N ASP A 103 -11.94 5.97 -3.09
CA ASP A 103 -11.45 4.63 -3.38
C ASP A 103 -9.92 4.59 -3.41
N VAL A 104 -9.35 3.43 -3.09
CA VAL A 104 -7.92 3.14 -3.27
C VAL A 104 -7.77 1.93 -4.16
N SER A 105 -6.88 2.03 -5.14
CA SER A 105 -6.59 0.93 -6.04
C SER A 105 -5.09 0.72 -6.19
N VAL A 106 -4.68 -0.54 -6.19
CA VAL A 106 -3.28 -0.97 -6.25
C VAL A 106 -3.09 -1.75 -7.55
N HIS A 107 -2.19 -1.29 -8.42
CA HIS A 107 -1.98 -1.90 -9.74
C HIS A 107 -0.50 -2.13 -10.03
N ASN A 108 -0.20 -3.10 -10.91
CA ASN A 108 1.16 -3.31 -11.35
C ASN A 108 1.60 -2.14 -12.25
N ILE A 109 2.85 -1.68 -12.13
CA ILE A 109 3.43 -0.66 -13.02
C ILE A 109 3.56 -1.15 -14.47
N SER A 110 3.47 -2.46 -14.69
CA SER A 110 3.52 -3.09 -16.02
C SER A 110 2.14 -3.26 -16.67
N ASP A 111 1.05 -2.93 -15.96
CA ASP A 111 -0.33 -3.00 -16.47
C ASP A 111 -0.70 -1.80 -17.36
#